data_AF-A0A9E6BSQ5-F1
#
_entry.id   AF-A0A9E6BSQ5-F1
#
_cell.length_a   1.000
_cell.length_b   1.000
_cell.length_c   1.000
_cell.angle_alpha   90.00
_cell.angle_beta   90.00
_cell.angle_gamma   90.00
#
_symmetry.space_group_name_H-M   'P 1'
#
loop_
_entity.id
_entity.type
_entity.pdbx_description
1 polymer ?
#
loop_
_entity_poly.entity_id
_entity_poly.type
_entity_poly.pdbx_seq_one_letter_code
_entity_poly.pdbx_strand_id
1 'polypeptide(L)'
;MQNFIKQLWKRRVFQFGTLYIGAAWLMLQVAVVIEQTLALPDWLDQSVLVLLLIGFPLVLILAWAQESRAAAPTTLDLKQSEPKSQIAPANLATDEPSIIVLPFRSRESDEIEQLTAEGLTDDITTLLTMVKGVKVVPRQATPRSLGPGDDALKIASDLGGRYAVTGNVRRIGDKLRVSTELTDITDKHQKWSQKFDRPADDIFAIQDEIAKGVVSTLGGVIIRVEAARALRQPPDNLEAWELTRRALSIVWDWRPETLHQAMLDARKAMELDPNYALAHALLAMILSWRTVSGWTENVAAERDEALREADKAAKIGYDNADALWPTISSYWATAPQRSVELYERSIERQPDIFMAAPFAIAHAGVAYAKIGREEEGIALIKQYQDTFPNDEYGVWTRIFFGYSELCRRNYPLVADLLANTNSEHDGMCRVIALMNSGQRDEAIAEFNRWKAANPAIKLDHYIEYFKGYHIDKSVGAELSDGLVRLKAALSA
;
A
#
# COMPACT_ATOMS: atom_id res chain seq x y z
N MET A 1 50.92 4.59 22.84
CA MET A 1 50.33 3.31 22.36
C MET A 1 49.00 2.96 23.06
N GLN A 2 48.84 3.20 24.38
CA GLN A 2 47.61 2.85 25.11
C GLN A 2 46.34 3.63 24.69
N ASN A 3 46.46 4.88 24.23
CA ASN A 3 45.30 5.67 23.75
C ASN A 3 44.80 5.25 22.36
N PHE A 4 45.65 4.67 21.50
CA PHE A 4 45.26 4.17 20.18
C PHE A 4 44.50 2.84 20.29
N ILE A 5 44.97 1.95 21.18
CA ILE A 5 44.32 0.67 21.48
C ILE A 5 42.96 0.90 22.17
N LYS A 6 42.85 1.89 23.07
CA LYS A 6 41.55 2.29 23.66
C LYS A 6 40.57 2.90 22.65
N GLN A 7 41.06 3.59 21.60
CA GLN A 7 40.21 4.13 20.53
C GLN A 7 39.72 3.05 19.57
N LEU A 8 40.54 2.02 19.30
CA LEU A 8 40.12 0.85 18.53
C LEU A 8 39.04 0.03 19.26
N TRP A 9 39.11 -0.08 20.60
CA TRP A 9 38.12 -0.82 21.39
C TRP A 9 36.73 -0.16 21.43
N LYS A 10 36.63 1.16 21.19
CA LYS A 10 35.36 1.90 21.24
C LYS A 10 34.67 2.04 19.88
N ARG A 11 35.30 1.58 18.80
CA ARG A 11 34.82 1.74 17.42
C ARG A 11 34.75 0.36 16.80
N ARG A 12 33.62 0.00 16.18
CA ARG A 12 33.27 -1.36 15.68
C ARG A 12 34.24 -1.99 14.64
N VAL A 13 35.44 -1.44 14.46
CA VAL A 13 36.53 -1.93 13.60
C VAL A 13 36.91 -3.39 13.91
N PHE A 14 36.88 -3.80 15.18
CA PHE A 14 37.12 -5.20 15.54
C PHE A 14 36.06 -6.16 15.01
N GLN A 15 34.79 -5.74 14.93
CA GLN A 15 33.71 -6.58 14.41
C GLN A 15 33.87 -6.85 12.91
N PHE A 16 34.33 -5.86 12.15
CA PHE A 16 34.64 -6.04 10.73
C PHE A 16 35.92 -6.86 10.52
N GLY A 17 36.93 -6.70 11.38
CA GLY A 17 38.14 -7.53 11.36
C GLY A 17 37.85 -9.00 11.64
N THR A 18 37.01 -9.31 12.66
CA THR A 18 36.65 -10.70 12.98
C THR A 18 35.75 -11.32 11.90
N LEU A 19 34.80 -10.56 11.35
CA LEU A 19 33.97 -11.02 10.23
C LEU A 19 34.80 -11.33 8.98
N TYR A 20 35.79 -10.48 8.68
CA TYR A 20 36.69 -10.70 7.54
C TYR A 20 37.55 -11.94 7.71
N ILE A 21 38.10 -12.18 8.90
CA ILE A 21 38.88 -13.39 9.18
C ILE A 21 38.02 -14.64 9.03
N GLY A 22 36.76 -14.61 9.52
CA GLY A 22 35.83 -15.72 9.34
C GLY A 22 35.47 -15.98 7.88
N ALA A 23 35.20 -14.93 7.11
CA ALA A 23 34.91 -15.04 5.68
C ALA A 23 36.12 -15.50 4.86
N ALA A 24 37.32 -15.03 5.19
CA ALA A 24 38.58 -15.46 4.58
C ALA A 24 38.86 -16.95 4.84
N TRP A 25 38.62 -17.41 6.07
CA TRP A 25 38.72 -18.83 6.42
C TRP A 25 37.72 -19.69 5.64
N LEU A 26 36.47 -19.23 5.50
CA LEU A 26 35.46 -19.94 4.70
C LEU A 26 35.82 -19.99 3.21
N MET A 27 36.32 -18.88 2.65
CA MET A 27 36.80 -18.85 1.25
C MET A 27 37.94 -19.83 1.00
N LEU A 28 38.87 -19.96 1.96
CA LEU A 28 39.94 -20.95 1.87
C LEU A 28 39.40 -22.38 1.89
N GLN A 29 38.36 -22.68 2.68
CA GLN A 29 37.71 -23.99 2.64
C GLN A 29 37.06 -24.28 1.28
N VAL A 30 36.38 -23.29 0.71
CA VAL A 30 35.75 -23.42 -0.61
C VAL A 30 36.80 -23.61 -1.70
N ALA A 31 37.92 -22.90 -1.64
CA ALA A 31 39.01 -23.04 -2.61
C ALA A 31 39.56 -24.47 -2.64
N VAL A 32 39.80 -25.08 -1.47
CA VAL A 32 40.27 -26.47 -1.36
C VAL A 32 39.27 -27.47 -1.96
N VAL A 33 37.97 -27.27 -1.76
CA VAL A 33 36.93 -28.15 -2.33
C VAL A 33 36.86 -28.03 -3.85
N ILE A 34 36.97 -26.80 -4.37
CA ILE A 34 36.95 -26.51 -5.81
C ILE A 34 38.19 -27.10 -6.50
N GLU A 35 39.37 -26.95 -5.90
CA GLU A 35 40.62 -27.50 -6.42
C GLU A 35 40.55 -29.02 -6.60
N GLN A 36 40.06 -29.75 -5.59
CA GLN A 36 39.87 -31.20 -5.65
C GLN A 36 38.84 -31.62 -6.70
N THR A 37 37.81 -30.80 -6.93
CA THR A 37 36.73 -31.11 -7.87
C THR A 37 37.12 -30.84 -9.32
N LEU A 38 37.92 -29.80 -9.56
CA LEU A 38 38.24 -29.29 -10.90
C LEU A 38 39.69 -29.55 -11.34
N ALA A 39 40.50 -30.23 -10.50
CA ALA A 39 41.92 -30.52 -10.74
C ALA A 39 42.70 -29.25 -11.14
N LEU A 40 42.47 -28.17 -10.39
CA LEU A 40 43.11 -26.88 -10.65
C LEU A 40 44.59 -26.92 -10.25
N PRO A 41 45.42 -26.02 -10.82
CA PRO A 41 46.86 -26.02 -10.51
C PRO A 41 47.17 -25.38 -9.15
N ASP A 42 48.23 -25.86 -8.49
CA ASP A 42 48.69 -25.50 -7.14
C ASP A 42 48.97 -23.99 -6.90
N TRP A 43 49.01 -23.16 -7.95
CA TRP A 43 49.19 -21.70 -7.83
C TRP A 43 47.92 -20.99 -7.34
N LEU A 44 46.76 -21.66 -7.36
CA LEU A 44 45.47 -21.09 -6.97
C LEU A 44 45.45 -20.70 -5.49
N ASP A 45 45.97 -21.54 -4.61
CA ASP A 45 46.05 -21.28 -3.16
C ASP A 45 46.86 -20.02 -2.85
N GLN A 46 48.00 -19.86 -3.54
CA GLN A 46 48.84 -18.67 -3.41
C GLN A 46 48.11 -17.41 -3.88
N SER A 47 47.30 -17.52 -4.94
CA SER A 47 46.54 -16.38 -5.48
C SER A 47 45.39 -15.97 -4.56
N VAL A 48 44.66 -16.95 -4.00
CA VAL A 48 43.59 -16.69 -3.03
C VAL A 48 44.16 -16.06 -1.76
N LEU A 49 45.30 -16.56 -1.27
CA LEU A 49 45.95 -15.99 -0.09
C LEU A 49 46.40 -14.54 -0.31
N VAL A 50 47.01 -14.25 -1.46
CA VAL A 50 47.44 -12.88 -1.81
C VAL A 50 46.25 -11.94 -1.95
N LEU A 51 45.15 -12.38 -2.57
CA LEU A 51 43.91 -11.59 -2.67
C LEU A 51 43.30 -11.28 -1.30
N LEU A 52 43.29 -12.24 -0.37
CA LEU A 52 42.79 -12.04 0.99
C LEU A 52 43.71 -11.10 1.80
N LEU A 53 45.03 -11.18 1.62
CA LEU A 53 45.98 -10.29 2.27
C LEU A 53 45.87 -8.84 1.78
N ILE A 54 45.56 -8.63 0.50
CA ILE A 54 45.33 -7.29 -0.08
C ILE A 54 43.95 -6.76 0.28
N GLY A 55 42.93 -7.62 0.36
CA GLY A 55 41.57 -7.23 0.72
C GLY A 55 41.43 -6.74 2.16
N PHE A 56 42.23 -7.28 3.10
CA PHE A 56 42.13 -6.91 4.51
C PHE A 56 42.46 -5.43 4.81
N PRO A 57 43.60 -4.85 4.35
CA PRO A 57 43.87 -3.42 4.47
C PRO A 57 42.80 -2.54 3.82
N LEU A 58 42.28 -2.96 2.65
CA LEU A 58 41.28 -2.20 1.91
C LEU A 58 39.94 -2.13 2.68
N VAL A 59 39.50 -3.25 3.25
CA VAL A 59 38.28 -3.31 4.08
C VAL A 59 38.45 -2.46 5.34
N LEU A 60 39.62 -2.45 5.98
CA LEU A 60 39.88 -1.59 7.14
C LEU A 60 39.88 -0.10 6.78
N ILE A 61 40.43 0.28 5.62
CA ILE A 61 40.43 1.68 5.15
C ILE A 61 39.02 2.13 4.80
N LEU A 62 38.22 1.30 4.13
CA LEU A 62 36.82 1.61 3.80
C LEU A 62 35.93 1.68 5.06
N ALA A 63 36.13 0.78 6.02
CA ALA A 63 35.47 0.83 7.32
C ALA A 63 35.84 2.11 8.10
N TRP A 64 37.06 2.60 7.96
CA TRP A 64 37.50 3.86 8.57
C TRP A 64 36.92 5.09 7.86
N ALA A 65 36.81 5.06 6.53
CA ALA A 65 36.35 6.18 5.71
C ALA A 65 34.84 6.46 5.81
N GLN A 66 34.02 5.44 6.05
CA GLN A 66 32.56 5.60 6.16
C GLN A 66 32.11 6.33 7.45
N GLU A 67 32.88 6.25 8.53
CA GLU A 67 32.53 6.91 9.80
C GLU A 67 33.08 8.35 9.91
N SER A 68 34.03 8.76 9.06
CA SER A 68 34.52 10.16 8.99
C SER A 68 33.49 11.18 8.45
N ARG A 69 32.31 10.73 7.99
CA ARG A 69 31.18 11.61 7.66
C ARG A 69 30.18 11.81 8.81
N ALA A 70 30.40 11.19 9.96
CA ALA A 70 29.53 11.30 11.14
C ALA A 70 30.29 11.84 12.37
N ALA A 71 30.84 13.06 12.28
CA ALA A 71 31.30 13.79 13.47
C ALA A 71 31.53 15.28 13.18
N ALA A 72 30.50 16.10 13.28
CA ALA A 72 30.65 17.51 13.63
C ALA A 72 30.01 17.72 15.02
N PRO A 73 30.79 18.00 16.08
CA PRO A 73 30.23 18.34 17.38
C PRO A 73 30.01 19.85 17.46
N THR A 74 28.76 20.29 17.36
CA THR A 74 28.35 21.64 17.75
C THR A 74 28.35 21.72 19.27
N THR A 75 29.36 22.37 19.85
CA THR A 75 29.38 22.80 21.24
C THR A 75 28.43 23.99 21.40
N LEU A 76 27.30 23.79 22.08
CA LEU A 76 26.41 24.88 22.51
C LEU A 76 26.77 25.29 23.95
N ASP A 77 27.34 26.48 24.04
CA ASP A 77 27.46 27.25 25.28
C ASP A 77 26.07 27.51 25.87
N LEU A 78 25.87 27.11 27.12
CA LEU A 78 24.69 27.44 27.90
C LEU A 78 24.84 28.86 28.44
N LYS A 79 24.15 29.84 27.82
CA LYS A 79 23.77 31.07 28.49
C LYS A 79 22.27 31.33 28.33
N GLN A 80 21.67 31.55 29.49
CA GLN A 80 20.25 31.74 29.78
C GLN A 80 19.60 32.87 28.97
N SER A 81 18.40 32.59 28.45
CA SER A 81 17.34 33.58 28.30
C SER A 81 15.97 32.88 28.24
N GLU A 82 15.12 33.21 29.20
CA GLU A 82 13.74 32.74 29.40
C GLU A 82 12.73 33.29 28.35
N PRO A 83 11.48 32.78 28.30
CA PRO A 83 10.80 32.41 27.06
C PRO A 83 9.90 33.52 26.49
N LYS A 84 9.84 33.58 25.15
CA LYS A 84 8.69 34.14 24.43
C LYS A 84 8.22 33.16 23.37
N SER A 85 6.99 32.69 23.58
CA SER A 85 6.17 31.94 22.65
C SER A 85 6.10 32.64 21.28
N GLN A 86 6.63 31.96 20.25
CA GLN A 86 6.26 32.15 18.86
C GLN A 86 6.31 30.78 18.19
N ILE A 87 5.15 30.34 17.73
CA ILE A 87 4.96 29.12 16.95
C ILE A 87 5.66 29.34 15.61
N ALA A 88 6.86 28.78 15.48
CA ALA A 88 7.52 28.56 14.20
C ALA A 88 7.12 27.17 13.68
N PRO A 89 6.93 26.99 12.36
CA PRO A 89 6.42 25.76 11.78
C PRO A 89 7.33 24.58 12.14
N ALA A 90 6.69 23.50 12.58
CA ALA A 90 7.35 22.30 13.05
C ALA A 90 8.40 21.82 12.04
N ASN A 91 9.62 21.64 12.55
CA ASN A 91 10.67 20.83 11.95
C ASN A 91 10.07 19.59 11.29
N LEU A 92 10.42 19.36 10.03
CA LEU A 92 10.25 18.10 9.31
C LEU A 92 10.87 16.98 10.17
N ALA A 93 10.02 16.29 10.92
CA ALA A 93 10.44 15.19 11.78
C ALA A 93 10.77 13.98 10.92
N THR A 94 12.06 13.78 10.63
CA THR A 94 12.63 12.44 10.46
C THR A 94 12.62 11.73 11.81
N ASP A 95 11.43 11.42 12.33
CA ASP A 95 11.27 10.58 13.51
C ASP A 95 10.79 9.22 13.03
N GLU A 96 11.67 8.22 13.08
CA GLU A 96 11.32 6.84 12.74
C GLU A 96 10.05 6.43 13.49
N PRO A 97 9.09 5.75 12.83
CA PRO A 97 7.84 5.34 13.46
C PRO A 97 8.09 4.54 14.73
N SER A 98 7.42 4.90 15.82
CA SER A 98 7.46 4.13 17.06
C SER A 98 6.39 3.04 17.09
N ILE A 99 6.76 1.82 17.46
CA ILE A 99 5.84 0.70 17.65
C ILE A 99 5.88 0.23 19.10
N ILE A 100 4.70 -0.07 19.64
CA ILE A 100 4.53 -0.65 20.96
C ILE A 100 3.74 -1.95 20.85
N VAL A 101 4.25 -3.00 21.47
CA VAL A 101 3.54 -4.28 21.62
C VAL A 101 2.92 -4.30 22.99
N LEU A 102 1.59 -4.35 23.05
CA LEU A 102 0.88 -4.45 24.31
C LEU A 102 0.72 -5.91 24.73
N PRO A 103 0.56 -6.18 26.04
CA PRO A 103 0.30 -7.53 26.51
C PRO A 103 -0.88 -8.15 25.78
N PHE A 104 -0.64 -9.30 25.15
CA PHE A 104 -1.70 -10.07 24.53
C PHE A 104 -2.72 -10.47 25.61
N ARG A 105 -4.01 -10.36 25.28
CA ARG A 105 -5.09 -10.74 26.19
C ARG A 105 -5.22 -12.27 26.25
N SER A 106 -5.60 -12.77 27.42
CA SER A 106 -5.84 -14.18 27.70
C SER A 106 -6.88 -14.31 28.82
N ARG A 107 -7.41 -15.52 29.06
CA ARG A 107 -8.25 -15.75 30.24
C ARG A 107 -7.37 -15.95 31.48
N GLU A 108 -7.72 -15.27 32.57
CA GLU A 108 -7.04 -15.42 33.87
C GLU A 108 -7.11 -16.85 34.45
N SER A 109 -8.04 -17.66 33.97
CA SER A 109 -8.21 -19.04 34.43
C SER A 109 -7.40 -20.08 33.65
N ASP A 110 -6.70 -19.70 32.57
CA ASP A 110 -5.95 -20.64 31.72
C ASP A 110 -4.46 -20.24 31.68
N GLU A 111 -3.63 -21.03 32.38
CA GLU A 111 -2.18 -20.82 32.50
C GLU A 111 -1.46 -20.94 31.14
N ILE A 112 -1.93 -21.83 30.26
CA ILE A 112 -1.34 -22.01 28.94
C ILE A 112 -1.60 -20.77 28.07
N GLU A 113 -2.81 -20.20 28.13
CA GLU A 113 -3.10 -18.95 27.42
C GLU A 113 -2.24 -17.80 27.93
N GLN A 114 -2.04 -17.69 29.24
CA GLN A 114 -1.24 -16.63 29.87
C GLN A 114 0.24 -16.73 29.49
N LEU A 115 0.84 -17.91 29.67
CA LEU A 115 2.24 -18.13 29.29
C LEU A 115 2.44 -17.88 27.80
N THR A 116 1.47 -18.28 26.98
CA THR A 116 1.55 -18.03 25.54
C THR A 116 1.47 -16.55 25.20
N ALA A 117 0.54 -15.83 25.84
CA ALA A 117 0.35 -14.40 25.65
C ALA A 117 1.56 -13.58 26.12
N GLU A 118 2.14 -13.91 27.28
CA GLU A 118 3.37 -13.28 27.78
C GLU A 118 4.53 -13.51 26.80
N GLY A 119 4.77 -14.77 26.38
CA GLY A 119 5.85 -15.10 25.46
C GLY A 119 5.70 -14.46 24.08
N LEU A 120 4.50 -14.45 23.49
CA LEU A 120 4.26 -13.76 22.22
C LEU A 120 4.52 -12.26 22.32
N THR A 121 4.14 -11.63 23.43
CA THR A 121 4.39 -10.21 23.66
C THR A 121 5.90 -9.93 23.68
N ASP A 122 6.67 -10.75 24.38
CA ASP A 122 8.11 -10.61 24.52
C ASP A 122 8.87 -10.91 23.21
N ASP A 123 8.51 -12.00 22.53
CA ASP A 123 9.14 -12.44 21.28
C ASP A 123 8.88 -11.45 20.15
N ILE A 124 7.65 -10.97 19.99
CA ILE A 124 7.30 -9.95 18.98
C ILE A 124 8.04 -8.64 19.27
N THR A 125 8.06 -8.19 20.53
CA THR A 125 8.80 -6.97 20.92
C THR A 125 10.27 -7.11 20.56
N THR A 126 10.87 -8.26 20.86
CA THR A 126 12.28 -8.53 20.61
C THR A 126 12.58 -8.58 19.11
N LEU A 127 11.81 -9.36 18.34
CA LEU A 127 12.02 -9.51 16.91
C LEU A 127 11.80 -8.19 16.15
N LEU A 128 10.87 -7.33 16.58
CA LEU A 128 10.68 -6.01 15.97
C LEU A 128 11.91 -5.11 16.08
N THR A 129 12.77 -5.29 17.09
CA THR A 129 14.02 -4.49 17.22
C THR A 129 14.99 -4.72 16.07
N MET A 130 14.85 -5.83 15.34
CA MET A 130 15.66 -6.16 14.18
C MET A 130 15.15 -5.49 12.89
N VAL A 131 13.94 -4.91 12.91
CA VAL A 131 13.36 -4.19 11.77
C VAL A 131 14.00 -2.81 11.68
N LYS A 132 14.74 -2.55 10.60
CA LYS A 132 15.36 -1.25 10.36
C LYS A 132 14.31 -0.16 10.14
N GLY A 133 14.56 1.03 10.69
CA GLY A 133 13.68 2.20 10.50
C GLY A 133 12.43 2.20 11.35
N VAL A 134 12.36 1.38 12.41
CA VAL A 134 11.25 1.37 13.38
C VAL A 134 11.81 1.45 14.78
N LYS A 135 11.30 2.38 15.60
CA LYS A 135 11.64 2.50 17.02
C LYS A 135 10.72 1.62 17.84
N VAL A 136 11.25 0.64 18.55
CA VAL A 136 10.43 -0.22 19.41
C VAL A 136 10.39 0.33 20.83
N VAL A 137 9.19 0.52 21.38
CA VAL A 137 9.01 0.85 22.80
C VAL A 137 9.45 -0.36 23.64
N PRO A 138 10.38 -0.17 24.60
CA PRO A 138 10.91 -1.29 25.37
C PRO A 138 9.83 -2.03 26.15
N ARG A 139 9.92 -3.35 26.21
CA ARG A 139 9.01 -4.23 26.96
C ARG A 139 8.81 -3.81 28.44
N GLN A 140 9.82 -3.18 29.02
CA GLN A 140 9.83 -2.72 30.42
C GLN A 140 8.90 -1.51 30.65
N ALA A 141 8.59 -0.77 29.59
CA ALA A 141 7.71 0.39 29.64
C ALA A 141 6.23 0.00 29.54
N THR A 142 5.92 -1.24 29.11
CA THR A 142 4.55 -1.75 29.02
C THR A 142 4.13 -2.48 30.29
N PRO A 143 2.84 -2.45 30.65
CA PRO A 143 2.35 -3.21 31.79
C PRO A 143 2.58 -4.71 31.59
N ARG A 144 2.53 -5.49 32.68
CA ARG A 144 2.71 -6.95 32.58
C ARG A 144 1.51 -7.62 31.91
N SER A 145 0.31 -7.19 32.27
CA SER A 145 -0.97 -7.66 31.74
C SER A 145 -1.91 -6.46 31.56
N LEU A 146 -2.97 -6.66 30.76
CA LEU A 146 -4.06 -5.70 30.62
C LEU A 146 -5.27 -6.18 31.44
N GLY A 147 -5.84 -5.31 32.24
CA GLY A 147 -7.04 -5.57 33.03
C GLY A 147 -8.33 -5.51 32.19
N PRO A 148 -9.45 -6.03 32.73
CA PRO A 148 -10.77 -5.88 32.11
C PRO A 148 -11.17 -4.39 32.05
N GLY A 149 -11.26 -3.84 30.84
CA GLY A 149 -11.65 -2.44 30.62
C GLY A 149 -10.48 -1.49 30.35
N ASP A 150 -9.24 -1.97 30.38
CA ASP A 150 -8.08 -1.15 29.99
C ASP A 150 -8.17 -0.75 28.52
N ASP A 151 -8.04 0.56 28.27
CA ASP A 151 -7.92 1.12 26.94
C ASP A 151 -6.47 0.96 26.45
N ALA A 152 -6.25 -0.14 25.75
CA ALA A 152 -4.98 -0.50 25.15
C ALA A 152 -4.40 0.63 24.29
N LEU A 153 -5.22 1.27 23.45
CA LEU A 153 -4.75 2.33 22.55
C LEU A 153 -4.36 3.59 23.30
N LYS A 154 -5.06 3.92 24.39
CA LYS A 154 -4.67 5.01 25.28
C LYS A 154 -3.33 4.75 25.96
N ILE A 155 -3.12 3.55 26.50
CA ILE A 155 -1.84 3.15 27.12
C ILE A 155 -0.71 3.26 26.10
N ALA A 156 -0.93 2.75 24.88
CA ALA A 156 0.05 2.84 23.80
C ALA A 156 0.39 4.29 23.43
N SER A 157 -0.62 5.16 23.36
CA SER A 157 -0.45 6.60 23.11
C SER A 157 0.35 7.28 24.21
N ASP A 158 0.03 7.02 25.49
CA ASP A 158 0.68 7.62 26.65
C ASP A 158 2.17 7.21 26.73
N LEU A 159 2.51 6.01 26.24
CA LEU A 159 3.87 5.48 26.16
C LEU A 159 4.63 5.90 24.88
N GLY A 160 4.05 6.77 24.06
CA GLY A 160 4.70 7.33 22.87
C GLY A 160 4.76 6.37 21.67
N GLY A 161 3.90 5.35 21.63
CA GLY A 161 3.71 4.52 20.45
C GLY A 161 2.95 5.29 19.37
N ARG A 162 3.40 5.20 18.12
CA ARG A 162 2.64 5.59 16.93
C ARG A 162 1.79 4.45 16.42
N TYR A 163 2.33 3.23 16.50
CA TYR A 163 1.64 1.99 16.19
C TYR A 163 1.50 1.11 17.43
N ALA A 164 0.32 0.54 17.64
CA ALA A 164 0.07 -0.46 18.66
C ALA A 164 -0.11 -1.84 18.03
N VAL A 165 0.61 -2.84 18.54
CA VAL A 165 0.32 -4.26 18.30
C VAL A 165 -0.50 -4.77 19.48
N THR A 166 -1.71 -5.22 19.18
CA THR A 166 -2.62 -5.84 20.13
C THR A 166 -2.92 -7.27 19.69
N GLY A 167 -3.37 -8.08 20.63
CA GLY A 167 -3.74 -9.45 20.32
C GLY A 167 -4.43 -10.17 21.45
N ASN A 168 -4.96 -11.34 21.14
CA ASN A 168 -5.66 -12.21 22.06
C ASN A 168 -5.31 -13.67 21.78
N VAL A 169 -5.04 -14.41 22.85
CA VAL A 169 -4.78 -15.84 22.84
C VAL A 169 -5.98 -16.55 23.45
N ARG A 170 -6.47 -17.58 22.76
CA ARG A 170 -7.56 -18.41 23.26
C ARG A 170 -7.35 -19.86 22.89
N ARG A 171 -7.51 -20.74 23.86
CA ARG A 171 -7.53 -22.19 23.68
C ARG A 171 -8.94 -22.67 23.38
N ILE A 172 -9.09 -23.44 22.31
CA ILE A 172 -10.35 -24.04 21.87
C ILE A 172 -10.10 -25.54 21.65
N GLY A 173 -10.48 -26.34 22.64
CA GLY A 173 -10.18 -27.78 22.63
C GLY A 173 -8.67 -28.03 22.73
N ASP A 174 -8.14 -28.66 21.68
CA ASP A 174 -6.72 -29.00 21.46
C ASP A 174 -5.98 -27.93 20.64
N LYS A 175 -6.64 -26.83 20.23
CA LYS A 175 -6.03 -25.77 19.43
C LYS A 175 -5.83 -24.49 20.21
N LEU A 176 -4.74 -23.80 19.89
CA LEU A 176 -4.50 -22.42 20.25
C LEU A 176 -4.87 -21.51 19.08
N ARG A 177 -5.72 -20.54 19.37
CA ARG A 177 -6.12 -19.47 18.45
C ARG A 177 -5.49 -18.17 18.91
N VAL A 178 -4.66 -17.59 18.07
CA VAL A 178 -4.03 -16.28 18.29
C VAL A 178 -4.58 -15.31 17.25
N SER A 179 -5.17 -14.21 17.73
CA SER A 179 -5.53 -13.08 16.89
C SER A 179 -4.61 -11.91 17.21
N THR A 180 -4.10 -11.23 16.21
CA THR A 180 -3.27 -10.03 16.39
C THR A 180 -3.61 -8.99 15.34
N GLU A 181 -3.37 -7.73 15.68
CA GLU A 181 -3.65 -6.58 14.84
C GLU A 181 -2.61 -5.49 15.07
N LEU A 182 -2.44 -4.65 14.05
CA LEU A 182 -1.64 -3.44 14.08
C LEU A 182 -2.58 -2.25 13.90
N THR A 183 -2.54 -1.31 14.83
CA THR A 183 -3.36 -0.10 14.79
C THR A 183 -2.47 1.14 14.76
N ASP A 184 -2.74 2.06 13.84
CA ASP A 184 -2.15 3.41 13.90
C ASP A 184 -2.93 4.23 14.93
N ILE A 185 -2.26 4.66 15.98
CA ILE A 185 -2.89 5.32 17.13
C ILE A 185 -3.35 6.73 16.74
N THR A 186 -2.69 7.37 15.77
CA THR A 186 -2.97 8.75 15.36
C THR A 186 -4.28 8.83 14.60
N ASP A 187 -4.49 7.94 13.63
CA ASP A 187 -5.73 7.89 12.85
C ASP A 187 -6.76 6.90 13.40
N LYS A 188 -6.40 6.09 14.40
CA LYS A 188 -7.23 5.07 15.06
C LYS A 188 -7.74 3.96 14.13
N HIS A 189 -7.08 3.74 12.98
CA HIS A 189 -7.44 2.68 12.06
C HIS A 189 -6.54 1.46 12.22
N GLN A 190 -7.16 0.29 12.18
CA GLN A 190 -6.46 -0.99 12.05
C GLN A 190 -5.80 -1.06 10.67
N LYS A 191 -4.47 -1.20 10.63
CA LYS A 191 -3.67 -1.31 9.40
C LYS A 191 -3.47 -2.75 8.95
N TRP A 192 -3.58 -3.69 9.88
CA TRP A 192 -3.40 -5.11 9.61
C TRP A 192 -4.03 -5.94 10.72
N SER A 193 -4.55 -7.12 10.38
CA SER A 193 -4.92 -8.14 11.36
C SER A 193 -4.68 -9.52 10.76
N GLN A 194 -4.29 -10.46 11.61
CA GLN A 194 -4.15 -11.85 11.23
C GLN A 194 -4.58 -12.78 12.37
N LYS A 195 -5.06 -13.95 11.96
CA LYS A 195 -5.48 -15.02 12.86
C LYS A 195 -4.68 -16.28 12.57
N PHE A 196 -4.19 -16.91 13.63
CA PHE A 196 -3.43 -18.15 13.61
C PHE A 196 -4.20 -19.20 14.41
N ASP A 197 -4.47 -20.35 13.77
CA ASP A 197 -5.02 -21.53 14.43
C ASP A 197 -3.96 -22.63 14.36
N ARG A 198 -3.48 -23.10 15.53
CA ARG A 198 -2.41 -24.11 15.65
C ARG A 198 -2.76 -25.17 16.71
N PRO A 199 -2.39 -26.45 16.52
CA PRO A 199 -2.50 -27.47 17.58
C PRO A 199 -1.69 -27.07 18.82
N ALA A 200 -2.12 -27.37 20.05
CA ALA A 200 -1.43 -26.94 21.27
C ALA A 200 -0.26 -27.86 21.70
N ASP A 201 0.28 -28.66 20.78
CA ASP A 201 1.20 -29.76 21.07
C ASP A 201 2.63 -29.28 21.38
N ASP A 202 3.09 -28.20 20.73
CA ASP A 202 4.38 -27.55 20.97
C ASP A 202 4.22 -26.03 21.01
N ILE A 203 3.88 -25.52 22.20
CA ILE A 203 3.59 -24.10 22.42
C ILE A 203 4.78 -23.22 22.04
N PHE A 204 6.03 -23.63 22.34
CA PHE A 204 7.21 -22.81 22.08
C PHE A 204 7.54 -22.72 20.59
N ALA A 205 7.45 -23.84 19.85
CA ALA A 205 7.63 -23.80 18.40
C ALA A 205 6.57 -22.93 17.71
N ILE A 206 5.33 -22.98 18.22
CA ILE A 206 4.22 -22.16 17.72
C ILE A 206 4.41 -20.69 18.05
N GLN A 207 4.89 -20.36 19.26
CA GLN A 207 5.22 -18.99 19.64
C GLN A 207 6.27 -18.39 18.70
N ASP A 208 7.36 -19.11 18.45
CA ASP A 208 8.43 -18.66 17.55
C ASP A 208 7.95 -18.51 16.09
N GLU A 209 7.16 -19.47 15.58
CA GLU A 209 6.56 -19.40 14.25
C GLU A 209 5.62 -18.19 14.12
N ILE A 210 4.71 -18.01 15.07
CA ILE A 210 3.74 -16.90 15.07
C ILE A 210 4.49 -15.58 15.21
N ALA A 211 5.42 -15.44 16.16
CA ALA A 211 6.16 -14.20 16.38
C ALA A 211 6.94 -13.79 15.12
N LYS A 212 7.65 -14.72 14.47
CA LYS A 212 8.36 -14.47 13.21
C LYS A 212 7.41 -14.08 12.08
N GLY A 213 6.28 -14.78 11.94
CA GLY A 213 5.26 -14.48 10.93
C GLY A 213 4.64 -13.09 11.11
N VAL A 214 4.33 -12.74 12.36
CA VAL A 214 3.83 -11.41 12.74
C VAL A 214 4.87 -10.36 12.41
N VAL A 215 6.11 -10.46 12.91
CA VAL A 215 7.15 -9.43 12.69
C VAL A 215 7.51 -9.27 11.22
N SER A 216 7.64 -10.36 10.46
CA SER A 216 7.89 -10.29 9.02
C SER A 216 6.80 -9.49 8.29
N THR A 217 5.55 -9.66 8.70
CA THR A 217 4.41 -8.96 8.10
C THR A 217 4.36 -7.50 8.56
N LEU A 218 4.49 -7.25 9.87
CA LEU A 218 4.45 -5.93 10.48
C LEU A 218 5.54 -5.01 9.97
N GLY A 219 6.78 -5.50 9.85
CA GLY A 219 7.88 -4.71 9.29
C GLY A 219 7.56 -4.20 7.88
N GLY A 220 6.99 -5.07 7.05
CA GLY A 220 6.47 -4.67 5.74
C GLY A 220 5.35 -3.65 5.83
N VAL A 221 4.32 -3.88 6.67
CA VAL A 221 3.17 -2.96 6.81
C VAL A 221 3.63 -1.56 7.23
N ILE A 222 4.51 -1.45 8.22
CA ILE A 222 4.97 -0.16 8.76
C ILE A 222 5.78 0.60 7.71
N ILE A 223 6.74 -0.06 7.06
CA ILE A 223 7.52 0.55 5.98
C ILE A 223 6.59 1.07 4.88
N ARG A 224 5.56 0.30 4.50
CA ARG A 224 4.57 0.71 3.49
C ARG A 224 3.77 1.94 3.92
N VAL A 225 3.22 1.94 5.15
CA VAL A 225 2.42 3.07 5.66
C VAL A 225 3.26 4.34 5.80
N GLU A 226 4.51 4.22 6.24
CA GLU A 226 5.42 5.36 6.36
C GLU A 226 5.93 5.88 5.03
N ALA A 227 6.29 4.98 4.09
CA ALA A 227 6.61 5.36 2.73
C ALA A 227 5.44 6.13 2.10
N ALA A 228 4.20 5.69 2.33
CA ALA A 228 3.02 6.40 1.87
C ALA A 228 2.89 7.79 2.46
N ARG A 229 3.18 7.94 3.74
CA ARG A 229 3.09 9.22 4.43
C ARG A 229 4.20 10.19 4.03
N ALA A 230 5.42 9.70 3.81
CA ALA A 230 6.55 10.49 3.35
C ALA A 230 6.32 11.10 1.95
N LEU A 231 5.46 10.47 1.14
CA LEU A 231 5.08 10.93 -0.18
C LEU A 231 3.89 11.88 -0.20
N ARG A 232 3.28 12.15 0.96
CA ARG A 232 2.21 13.16 1.04
C ARG A 232 2.84 14.54 1.09
N GLN A 233 2.51 15.38 0.11
CA GLN A 233 2.80 16.81 0.20
C GLN A 233 2.00 17.38 1.38
N PRO A 234 2.63 18.03 2.37
CA PRO A 234 1.91 18.75 3.40
C PRO A 234 1.12 19.89 2.75
N PRO A 235 -0.13 20.13 3.16
CA PRO A 235 -0.93 21.18 2.55
C PRO A 235 -0.38 22.56 2.92
N ASP A 236 -0.23 23.43 1.93
CA ASP A 236 0.11 24.84 2.17
C ASP A 236 -1.03 25.58 2.88
N ASN A 237 -2.27 25.05 2.75
CA ASN A 237 -3.47 25.58 3.38
C ASN A 237 -4.30 24.46 4.06
N LEU A 238 -4.50 24.60 5.37
CA LEU A 238 -5.24 23.61 6.18
C LEU A 238 -6.72 23.49 5.76
N GLU A 239 -7.38 24.58 5.37
CA GLU A 239 -8.77 24.53 4.91
C GLU A 239 -8.87 23.77 3.57
N ALA A 240 -7.92 23.99 2.65
CA ALA A 240 -7.86 23.23 1.40
C ALA A 240 -7.67 21.72 1.66
N TRP A 241 -6.85 21.38 2.65
CA TRP A 241 -6.68 20.00 3.09
C TRP A 241 -7.96 19.38 3.65
N GLU A 242 -8.65 20.07 4.57
CA GLU A 242 -9.89 19.57 5.17
C GLU A 242 -10.97 19.34 4.10
N LEU A 243 -11.14 20.30 3.19
CA LEU A 243 -12.06 20.18 2.05
C LEU A 243 -11.73 18.98 1.17
N THR A 244 -10.45 18.79 0.85
CA THR A 244 -10.00 17.70 0.00
C THR A 244 -10.11 16.34 0.69
N ARG A 245 -9.86 16.27 2.00
CA ARG A 245 -10.06 15.03 2.78
C ARG A 245 -11.53 14.68 2.91
N ARG A 246 -12.41 15.68 3.08
CA ARG A 246 -13.86 15.48 3.06
C ARG A 246 -14.33 15.00 1.69
N ALA A 247 -13.85 15.60 0.61
CA ALA A 247 -14.16 15.15 -0.75
C ALA A 247 -13.71 13.68 -0.94
N LEU A 248 -12.48 13.34 -0.55
CA LEU A 248 -11.93 11.99 -0.62
C LEU A 248 -12.73 10.97 0.22
N SER A 249 -13.24 11.34 1.40
CA SER A 249 -13.97 10.39 2.25
C SER A 249 -15.32 9.98 1.66
N ILE A 250 -15.92 10.80 0.79
CA ILE A 250 -17.25 10.56 0.21
C ILE A 250 -17.23 10.12 -1.25
N VAL A 251 -16.07 10.06 -1.93
CA VAL A 251 -16.01 9.60 -3.32
C VAL A 251 -16.51 8.16 -3.49
N TRP A 252 -16.43 7.35 -2.43
CA TRP A 252 -16.85 5.94 -2.42
C TRP A 252 -18.35 5.75 -2.19
N ASP A 253 -19.13 6.81 -1.96
CA ASP A 253 -20.58 6.69 -1.73
C ASP A 253 -21.37 6.40 -3.02
N TRP A 254 -20.78 6.63 -4.20
CA TRP A 254 -21.40 6.40 -5.53
C TRP A 254 -22.79 7.03 -5.74
N ARG A 255 -23.14 8.06 -4.97
CA ARG A 255 -24.40 8.81 -5.12
C ARG A 255 -24.16 10.14 -5.86
N PRO A 256 -24.96 10.48 -6.87
CA PRO A 256 -24.81 11.72 -7.64
C PRO A 256 -24.73 12.98 -6.77
N GLU A 257 -25.54 13.06 -5.71
CA GLU A 257 -25.59 14.20 -4.79
C GLU A 257 -24.31 14.32 -3.97
N THR A 258 -23.81 13.20 -3.44
CA THR A 258 -22.57 13.17 -2.63
C THR A 258 -21.35 13.54 -3.48
N LEU A 259 -21.29 13.05 -4.71
CA LEU A 259 -20.21 13.37 -5.64
C LEU A 259 -20.29 14.82 -6.12
N HIS A 260 -21.48 15.40 -6.26
CA HIS A 260 -21.64 16.82 -6.53
C HIS A 260 -21.07 17.67 -5.40
N GLN A 261 -21.34 17.33 -4.14
CA GLN A 261 -20.75 18.05 -3.01
C GLN A 261 -19.21 17.89 -2.96
N ALA A 262 -18.69 16.67 -3.21
CA ALA A 262 -17.25 16.42 -3.29
C ALA A 262 -16.57 17.27 -4.38
N MET A 263 -17.24 17.43 -5.53
CA MET A 263 -16.78 18.27 -6.63
C MET A 263 -16.69 19.75 -6.22
N LEU A 264 -17.70 20.27 -5.51
CA LEU A 264 -17.69 21.64 -5.00
C LEU A 264 -16.56 21.86 -3.98
N ASP A 265 -16.34 20.89 -3.10
CA ASP A 265 -15.28 20.93 -2.10
C ASP A 265 -13.89 20.91 -2.76
N ALA A 266 -13.68 20.06 -3.77
CA ALA A 266 -12.43 20.01 -4.54
C ALA A 266 -12.16 21.33 -5.27
N ARG A 267 -13.20 21.96 -5.86
CA ARG A 267 -13.07 23.28 -6.50
C ARG A 267 -12.68 24.36 -5.50
N LYS A 268 -13.35 24.42 -4.35
CA LYS A 268 -13.01 25.39 -3.30
C LYS A 268 -11.59 25.15 -2.76
N ALA A 269 -11.16 23.90 -2.62
CA ALA A 269 -9.79 23.59 -2.24
C ALA A 269 -8.77 24.11 -3.27
N MET A 270 -9.06 24.00 -4.57
CA MET A 270 -8.23 24.54 -5.65
C MET A 270 -8.20 26.08 -5.70
N GLU A 271 -9.25 26.75 -5.24
CA GLU A 271 -9.25 28.22 -5.09
C GLU A 271 -8.31 28.65 -3.96
N LEU A 272 -8.27 27.88 -2.86
CA LEU A 272 -7.45 28.15 -1.69
C LEU A 272 -5.97 27.73 -1.86
N ASP A 273 -5.74 26.63 -2.58
CA ASP A 273 -4.42 26.12 -2.93
C ASP A 273 -4.41 25.63 -4.40
N PRO A 274 -4.07 26.52 -5.35
CA PRO A 274 -4.07 26.21 -6.78
C PRO A 274 -3.03 25.18 -7.22
N ASN A 275 -2.11 24.75 -6.35
CA ASN A 275 -1.11 23.73 -6.64
C ASN A 275 -1.36 22.43 -5.87
N TYR A 276 -2.51 22.30 -5.21
CA TYR A 276 -2.82 21.10 -4.46
C TYR A 276 -3.16 19.92 -5.37
N ALA A 277 -2.17 19.06 -5.60
CA ALA A 277 -2.26 17.92 -6.52
C ALA A 277 -3.50 17.04 -6.31
N LEU A 278 -3.79 16.72 -5.05
CA LEU A 278 -4.91 15.84 -4.70
C LEU A 278 -6.27 16.48 -5.05
N ALA A 279 -6.44 17.79 -4.84
CA ALA A 279 -7.69 18.46 -5.17
C ALA A 279 -7.97 18.42 -6.68
N HIS A 280 -6.93 18.68 -7.49
CA HIS A 280 -6.99 18.53 -8.94
C HIS A 280 -7.31 17.09 -9.37
N ALA A 281 -6.65 16.10 -8.75
CA ALA A 281 -6.85 14.69 -9.05
C ALA A 281 -8.27 14.22 -8.71
N LEU A 282 -8.82 14.64 -7.57
CA LEU A 282 -10.18 14.30 -7.17
C LEU A 282 -11.21 14.96 -8.07
N LEU A 283 -11.05 16.24 -8.41
CA LEU A 283 -11.96 16.91 -9.34
C LEU A 283 -11.98 16.18 -10.69
N ALA A 284 -10.79 15.85 -11.22
CA ALA A 284 -10.67 15.10 -12.46
C ALA A 284 -11.36 13.74 -12.41
N MET A 285 -11.16 12.99 -11.33
CA MET A 285 -11.76 11.67 -11.13
C MET A 285 -13.29 11.75 -11.02
N ILE A 286 -13.82 12.69 -10.23
CA ILE A 286 -15.26 12.87 -10.06
C ILE A 286 -15.92 13.24 -11.39
N LEU A 287 -15.34 14.18 -12.14
CA LEU A 287 -15.82 14.56 -13.46
C LEU A 287 -15.77 13.37 -14.43
N SER A 288 -14.68 12.59 -14.42
CA SER A 288 -14.57 11.36 -15.21
C SER A 288 -15.71 10.39 -14.88
N TRP A 289 -15.96 10.07 -13.61
CA TRP A 289 -17.05 9.17 -13.23
C TRP A 289 -18.44 9.70 -13.61
N ARG A 290 -18.69 11.00 -13.43
CA ARG A 290 -19.94 11.64 -13.86
C ARG A 290 -20.16 11.52 -15.37
N THR A 291 -19.10 11.68 -16.16
CA THR A 291 -19.18 11.52 -17.63
C THR A 291 -19.45 10.07 -18.03
N VAL A 292 -18.83 9.11 -17.36
CA VAL A 292 -18.99 7.68 -17.65
C VAL A 292 -20.38 7.18 -17.29
N SER A 293 -20.92 7.60 -16.13
CA SER A 293 -22.25 7.21 -15.65
C SER A 293 -23.40 8.04 -16.24
N GLY A 294 -23.10 9.07 -17.05
CA GLY A 294 -24.12 9.91 -17.67
C GLY A 294 -24.85 10.83 -16.68
N TRP A 295 -24.21 11.16 -15.55
CA TRP A 295 -24.75 12.04 -14.50
C TRP A 295 -24.54 13.53 -14.77
N THR A 296 -24.33 13.87 -16.04
CA THR A 296 -24.10 15.24 -16.51
C THR A 296 -24.91 15.51 -17.77
N GLU A 297 -25.36 16.76 -17.90
CA GLU A 297 -26.04 17.24 -19.11
C GLU A 297 -25.03 17.59 -20.22
N ASN A 298 -23.75 17.83 -19.86
CA ASN A 298 -22.71 18.23 -20.81
C ASN A 298 -21.46 17.33 -20.66
N VAL A 299 -21.59 16.11 -21.17
CA VAL A 299 -20.53 15.09 -21.16
C VAL A 299 -19.23 15.62 -21.78
N ALA A 300 -19.30 16.36 -22.88
CA ALA A 300 -18.11 16.88 -23.56
C ALA A 300 -17.34 17.89 -22.70
N ALA A 301 -18.03 18.86 -22.09
CA ALA A 301 -17.39 19.87 -21.26
C ALA A 301 -16.78 19.30 -19.98
N GLU A 302 -17.51 18.43 -19.26
CA GLU A 302 -16.97 17.78 -18.05
C GLU A 302 -15.81 16.84 -18.39
N ARG A 303 -15.85 16.15 -19.53
CA ARG A 303 -14.74 15.31 -19.99
C ARG A 303 -13.49 16.13 -20.28
N ASP A 304 -13.64 17.23 -21.00
CA ASP A 304 -12.52 18.10 -21.35
C ASP A 304 -11.93 18.77 -20.10
N GLU A 305 -12.77 19.10 -19.12
CA GLU A 305 -12.32 19.59 -17.81
C GLU A 305 -11.60 18.49 -17.02
N ALA A 306 -12.14 17.29 -16.94
CA ALA A 306 -11.50 16.16 -16.27
C ALA A 306 -10.08 15.94 -16.78
N LEU A 307 -9.89 15.97 -18.11
CA LEU A 307 -8.57 15.81 -18.72
C LEU A 307 -7.62 16.96 -18.37
N ARG A 308 -8.09 18.22 -18.34
CA ARG A 308 -7.25 19.37 -17.96
C ARG A 308 -6.77 19.26 -16.51
N GLU A 309 -7.69 18.92 -15.60
CA GLU A 309 -7.38 18.81 -14.17
C GLU A 309 -6.49 17.59 -13.89
N ALA A 310 -6.71 16.48 -14.59
CA ALA A 310 -5.82 15.32 -14.55
C ALA A 310 -4.41 15.67 -15.03
N ASP A 311 -4.29 16.37 -16.16
CA ASP A 311 -3.00 16.80 -16.72
C ASP A 311 -2.28 17.75 -15.77
N LYS A 312 -3.02 18.59 -15.04
CA LYS A 312 -2.46 19.47 -14.01
C LYS A 312 -1.97 18.65 -12.81
N ALA A 313 -2.81 17.75 -12.28
CA ALA A 313 -2.44 16.85 -11.18
C ALA A 313 -1.20 16.01 -11.50
N ALA A 314 -1.14 15.42 -12.70
CA ALA A 314 0.00 14.65 -13.19
C ALA A 314 1.28 15.49 -13.30
N LYS A 315 1.19 16.80 -13.52
CA LYS A 315 2.36 17.70 -13.57
C LYS A 315 2.84 18.09 -12.17
N ILE A 316 1.93 18.37 -11.25
CA ILE A 316 2.24 18.94 -9.92
C ILE A 316 2.47 17.89 -8.83
N GLY A 317 1.92 16.67 -8.97
CA GLY A 317 1.96 15.65 -7.91
C GLY A 317 2.15 14.22 -8.39
N TYR A 318 2.93 14.01 -9.46
CA TYR A 318 3.32 12.64 -9.88
C TYR A 318 4.17 11.91 -8.83
N ASP A 319 4.71 12.61 -7.83
CA ASP A 319 5.41 12.06 -6.68
C ASP A 319 4.52 11.97 -5.42
N ASN A 320 3.26 12.40 -5.51
CA ASN A 320 2.31 12.35 -4.40
C ASN A 320 1.42 11.11 -4.51
N ALA A 321 1.65 10.14 -3.61
CA ALA A 321 0.92 8.88 -3.61
C ALA A 321 -0.60 9.06 -3.44
N ASP A 322 -1.04 10.04 -2.65
CA ASP A 322 -2.48 10.29 -2.47
C ASP A 322 -3.12 10.81 -3.78
N ALA A 323 -2.38 11.58 -4.58
CA ALA A 323 -2.85 12.17 -5.83
C ALA A 323 -2.63 11.27 -7.06
N LEU A 324 -1.74 10.28 -6.97
CA LEU A 324 -1.40 9.42 -8.11
C LEU A 324 -2.60 8.55 -8.55
N TRP A 325 -3.24 7.87 -7.61
CA TRP A 325 -4.33 6.94 -7.95
C TRP A 325 -5.58 7.65 -8.53
N PRO A 326 -6.09 8.79 -7.99
CA PRO A 326 -7.23 9.47 -8.59
C PRO A 326 -6.87 10.04 -9.96
N THR A 327 -5.63 10.49 -10.17
CA THR A 327 -5.18 10.94 -11.49
C THR A 327 -5.19 9.80 -12.50
N ILE A 328 -4.59 8.65 -12.18
CA ILE A 328 -4.65 7.45 -13.05
C ILE A 328 -6.11 7.03 -13.31
N SER A 329 -6.95 7.03 -12.28
CA SER A 329 -8.39 6.74 -12.35
C SER A 329 -9.20 7.82 -13.08
N SER A 330 -8.68 9.01 -13.32
CA SER A 330 -9.39 10.03 -14.13
C SER A 330 -9.16 9.82 -15.63
N TYR A 331 -8.04 9.20 -16.00
CA TYR A 331 -7.67 8.97 -17.40
C TYR A 331 -8.25 7.69 -17.98
N TRP A 332 -8.42 6.61 -17.19
CA TRP A 332 -8.73 5.28 -17.73
C TRP A 332 -9.96 5.24 -18.65
N ALA A 333 -10.97 6.09 -18.41
CA ALA A 333 -12.21 6.10 -19.17
C ALA A 333 -12.12 6.85 -20.51
N THR A 334 -11.24 7.84 -20.60
CA THR A 334 -11.25 8.85 -21.69
C THR A 334 -9.93 8.94 -22.43
N ALA A 335 -8.81 8.70 -21.73
CA ALA A 335 -7.46 8.74 -22.25
C ALA A 335 -6.58 7.67 -21.56
N PRO A 336 -6.90 6.36 -21.70
CA PRO A 336 -6.19 5.29 -20.98
C PRO A 336 -4.69 5.27 -21.28
N GLN A 337 -4.25 5.69 -22.46
CA GLN A 337 -2.83 5.85 -22.79
C GLN A 337 -2.09 6.80 -21.83
N ARG A 338 -2.69 7.93 -21.45
CA ARG A 338 -2.10 8.87 -20.47
C ARG A 338 -2.00 8.27 -19.08
N SER A 339 -2.96 7.42 -18.72
CA SER A 339 -2.96 6.67 -17.45
C SER A 339 -1.74 5.75 -17.38
N VAL A 340 -1.49 4.99 -18.45
CA VAL A 340 -0.32 4.10 -18.58
C VAL A 340 0.99 4.89 -18.53
N GLU A 341 1.11 5.96 -19.31
CA GLU A 341 2.32 6.80 -19.31
C GLU A 341 2.62 7.42 -17.94
N LEU A 342 1.58 7.87 -17.22
CA LEU A 342 1.75 8.39 -15.87
C LEU A 342 2.22 7.31 -14.91
N TYR A 343 1.61 6.11 -14.97
CA TYR A 343 2.01 4.98 -14.14
C TYR A 343 3.48 4.58 -14.40
N GLU A 344 3.86 4.37 -15.66
CA GLU A 344 5.22 3.97 -16.07
C GLU A 344 6.26 5.00 -15.59
N ARG A 345 6.01 6.30 -15.81
CA ARG A 345 6.91 7.36 -15.33
C ARG A 345 7.02 7.42 -13.81
N SER A 346 5.94 7.08 -13.09
CA SER A 346 5.92 7.09 -11.63
C SER A 346 6.77 5.96 -11.06
N ILE A 347 6.66 4.75 -11.62
CA ILE A 347 7.45 3.59 -11.18
C ILE A 347 8.93 3.68 -11.59
N GLU A 348 9.25 4.29 -12.73
CA GLU A 348 10.64 4.52 -13.16
C GLU A 348 11.38 5.41 -12.17
N ARG A 349 10.70 6.44 -11.65
CA ARG A 349 11.29 7.39 -10.70
C ARG A 349 11.30 6.85 -9.28
N GLN A 350 10.21 6.23 -8.87
CA GLN A 350 10.06 5.70 -7.52
C GLN A 350 9.42 4.31 -7.57
N PRO A 351 10.26 3.25 -7.65
CA PRO A 351 9.79 1.88 -7.77
C PRO A 351 8.79 1.48 -6.67
N ASP A 352 8.94 2.02 -5.46
CA ASP A 352 8.08 1.67 -4.32
C ASP A 352 6.79 2.51 -4.22
N ILE A 353 6.50 3.44 -5.15
CA ILE A 353 5.35 4.35 -5.05
C ILE A 353 4.00 3.61 -4.99
N PHE A 354 3.91 2.43 -5.59
CA PHE A 354 2.69 1.63 -5.55
C PHE A 354 2.41 1.01 -4.17
N MET A 355 3.41 0.92 -3.29
CA MET A 355 3.20 0.59 -1.87
C MET A 355 2.38 1.66 -1.17
N ALA A 356 2.51 2.90 -1.62
CA ALA A 356 1.83 4.07 -1.08
C ALA A 356 0.50 4.38 -1.77
N ALA A 357 0.37 3.98 -3.03
CA ALA A 357 -0.81 4.17 -3.85
C ALA A 357 -1.29 2.83 -4.44
N PRO A 358 -1.81 1.91 -3.63
CA PRO A 358 -2.16 0.57 -4.09
C PRO A 358 -3.26 0.57 -5.16
N PHE A 359 -4.18 1.54 -5.12
CA PHE A 359 -5.16 1.71 -6.19
C PHE A 359 -4.56 2.16 -7.53
N ALA A 360 -3.40 2.84 -7.51
CA ALA A 360 -2.75 3.30 -8.73
C ALA A 360 -2.37 2.12 -9.64
N ILE A 361 -1.84 1.03 -9.07
CA ILE A 361 -1.45 -0.16 -9.84
C ILE A 361 -2.66 -0.88 -10.44
N ALA A 362 -3.76 -0.99 -9.70
CA ALA A 362 -4.96 -1.67 -10.18
C ALA A 362 -5.67 -0.87 -11.29
N HIS A 363 -5.80 0.45 -11.12
CA HIS A 363 -6.33 1.32 -12.17
C HIS A 363 -5.42 1.38 -13.40
N ALA A 364 -4.10 1.37 -13.21
CA ALA A 364 -3.15 1.23 -14.32
C ALA A 364 -3.39 -0.09 -15.05
N GLY A 365 -3.58 -1.21 -14.34
CA GLY A 365 -3.89 -2.50 -14.94
C GLY A 365 -5.09 -2.47 -15.89
N VAL A 366 -6.16 -1.79 -15.49
CA VAL A 366 -7.33 -1.58 -16.37
C VAL A 366 -6.99 -0.70 -17.57
N ALA A 367 -6.19 0.36 -17.39
CA ALA A 367 -5.77 1.21 -18.49
C ALA A 367 -4.88 0.47 -19.50
N TYR A 368 -3.99 -0.41 -19.05
CA TYR A 368 -3.19 -1.32 -19.90
C TYR A 368 -4.10 -2.21 -20.73
N ALA A 369 -5.12 -2.83 -20.11
CA ALA A 369 -6.08 -3.65 -20.84
C ALA A 369 -6.81 -2.84 -21.92
N LYS A 370 -7.21 -1.60 -21.63
CA LYS A 370 -7.91 -0.73 -22.59
C LYS A 370 -7.06 -0.31 -23.80
N ILE A 371 -5.73 -0.34 -23.68
CA ILE A 371 -4.80 -0.02 -24.77
C ILE A 371 -4.25 -1.28 -25.47
N GLY A 372 -4.86 -2.46 -25.26
CA GLY A 372 -4.45 -3.71 -25.91
C GLY A 372 -3.20 -4.35 -25.30
N ARG A 373 -2.90 -4.04 -24.03
CA ARG A 373 -1.83 -4.67 -23.22
C ARG A 373 -2.46 -5.46 -22.08
N GLU A 374 -3.43 -6.33 -22.39
CA GLU A 374 -4.30 -7.00 -21.41
C GLU A 374 -3.52 -7.91 -20.45
N GLU A 375 -2.54 -8.67 -20.96
CA GLU A 375 -1.76 -9.58 -20.11
C GLU A 375 -0.89 -8.83 -19.10
N GLU A 376 -0.30 -7.70 -19.50
CA GLU A 376 0.43 -6.82 -18.60
C GLU A 376 -0.52 -6.19 -17.57
N GLY A 377 -1.70 -5.74 -18.01
CA GLY A 377 -2.71 -5.19 -17.12
C GLY A 377 -3.19 -6.18 -16.06
N ILE A 378 -3.43 -7.43 -16.44
CA ILE A 378 -3.81 -8.52 -15.53
C ILE A 378 -2.68 -8.83 -14.56
N ALA A 379 -1.41 -8.81 -15.01
CA ALA A 379 -0.27 -9.00 -14.13
C ALA A 379 -0.21 -7.92 -13.03
N LEU A 380 -0.50 -6.65 -13.37
CA LEU A 380 -0.58 -5.57 -12.38
C LEU A 380 -1.72 -5.78 -11.37
N ILE A 381 -2.90 -6.23 -11.82
CA ILE A 381 -4.04 -6.51 -10.92
C ILE A 381 -3.74 -7.71 -10.01
N LYS A 382 -3.04 -8.74 -10.52
CA LYS A 382 -2.55 -9.86 -9.70
C LYS A 382 -1.53 -9.39 -8.67
N GLN A 383 -0.56 -8.57 -9.08
CA GLN A 383 0.41 -7.99 -8.16
C GLN A 383 -0.28 -7.19 -7.05
N TYR A 384 -1.31 -6.41 -7.38
CA TYR A 384 -2.15 -5.74 -6.40
C TYR A 384 -2.80 -6.74 -5.43
N GLN A 385 -3.46 -7.78 -5.94
CA GLN A 385 -4.10 -8.81 -5.13
C GLN A 385 -3.12 -9.52 -4.19
N ASP A 386 -1.95 -9.91 -4.69
CA ASP A 386 -0.92 -10.63 -3.94
C ASP A 386 -0.26 -9.74 -2.87
N THR A 387 -0.12 -8.45 -3.15
CA THR A 387 0.46 -7.48 -2.21
C THR A 387 -0.53 -7.11 -1.11
N PHE A 388 -1.85 -7.09 -1.42
CA PHE A 388 -2.91 -6.66 -0.51
C PHE A 388 -4.00 -7.75 -0.30
N PRO A 389 -3.64 -8.96 0.21
CA PRO A 389 -4.51 -10.14 0.18
C PRO A 389 -5.70 -10.11 1.16
N ASN A 390 -5.61 -9.31 2.23
CA ASN A 390 -6.64 -9.19 3.28
C ASN A 390 -7.25 -7.79 3.36
N ASP A 391 -7.03 -6.97 2.34
CA ASP A 391 -7.57 -5.63 2.33
C ASP A 391 -9.11 -5.67 2.21
N GLU A 392 -9.77 -4.59 2.62
CA GLU A 392 -11.19 -4.29 2.33
C GLU A 392 -11.47 -4.36 0.80
N TYR A 393 -10.40 -4.44 -0.01
CA TYR A 393 -10.35 -4.46 -1.44
C TYR A 393 -10.39 -5.80 -2.19
N GLY A 394 -10.68 -6.91 -1.51
CA GLY A 394 -11.08 -8.15 -2.22
C GLY A 394 -12.25 -7.92 -3.19
N VAL A 395 -13.16 -7.00 -2.85
CA VAL A 395 -14.26 -6.55 -3.73
C VAL A 395 -13.74 -5.81 -4.96
N TRP A 396 -12.80 -4.89 -4.79
CA TRP A 396 -12.27 -4.06 -5.89
C TRP A 396 -11.42 -4.84 -6.87
N THR A 397 -10.67 -5.83 -6.39
CA THR A 397 -9.88 -6.74 -7.24
C THR A 397 -10.77 -7.42 -8.30
N ARG A 398 -11.96 -7.88 -7.90
CA ARG A 398 -12.94 -8.47 -8.83
C ARG A 398 -13.40 -7.48 -9.88
N ILE A 399 -13.63 -6.22 -9.49
CA ILE A 399 -14.06 -5.15 -10.40
C ILE A 399 -12.96 -4.86 -11.44
N PHE A 400 -11.71 -4.70 -11.00
CA PHE A 400 -10.59 -4.45 -11.91
C PHE A 400 -10.33 -5.60 -12.88
N PHE A 401 -10.42 -6.85 -12.41
CA PHE A 401 -10.41 -8.02 -13.30
C PHE A 401 -11.60 -7.99 -14.26
N GLY A 402 -12.81 -7.66 -13.78
CA GLY A 402 -14.00 -7.56 -14.60
C GLY A 402 -13.83 -6.60 -15.78
N TYR A 403 -13.25 -5.41 -15.56
CA TYR A 403 -12.97 -4.47 -16.65
C TYR A 403 -11.90 -4.97 -17.63
N SER A 404 -10.86 -5.63 -17.12
CA SER A 404 -9.78 -6.17 -17.96
C SER A 404 -10.25 -7.35 -18.81
N GLU A 405 -11.04 -8.24 -18.23
CA GLU A 405 -11.66 -9.39 -18.90
C GLU A 405 -12.75 -8.95 -19.90
N LEU A 406 -13.38 -7.79 -19.68
CA LEU A 406 -14.27 -7.18 -20.68
C LEU A 406 -13.50 -6.80 -21.96
N CYS A 407 -12.26 -6.33 -21.84
CA CYS A 407 -11.37 -6.07 -22.99
C CYS A 407 -10.98 -7.38 -23.71
N ARG A 408 -10.79 -8.46 -22.95
CA ARG A 408 -10.49 -9.82 -23.46
C ARG A 408 -11.71 -10.58 -24.00
N ARG A 409 -12.91 -10.00 -23.94
CA ARG A 409 -14.19 -10.63 -24.35
C ARG A 409 -14.53 -11.89 -23.56
N ASN A 410 -14.05 -12.02 -22.33
CA ASN A 410 -14.35 -13.16 -21.46
C ASN A 410 -15.65 -12.92 -20.68
N TYR A 411 -16.75 -12.78 -21.42
CA TYR A 411 -18.03 -12.32 -20.87
C TYR A 411 -18.59 -13.19 -19.74
N PRO A 412 -18.52 -14.54 -19.76
CA PRO A 412 -18.99 -15.35 -18.65
C PRO A 412 -18.28 -15.01 -17.33
N LEU A 413 -16.96 -14.82 -17.37
CA LEU A 413 -16.19 -14.45 -16.19
C LEU A 413 -16.52 -13.03 -15.72
N VAL A 414 -16.68 -12.08 -16.63
CA VAL A 414 -17.08 -10.71 -16.27
C VAL A 414 -18.43 -10.69 -15.55
N ALA A 415 -19.40 -11.47 -16.01
CA ALA A 415 -20.73 -11.53 -15.41
C ALA A 415 -20.72 -12.03 -13.95
N ASP A 416 -19.81 -12.95 -13.64
CA ASP A 416 -19.59 -13.49 -12.29
C ASP A 416 -18.78 -12.52 -11.41
N LEU A 417 -17.68 -11.99 -11.94
CA LEU A 417 -16.81 -11.06 -11.23
C LEU A 417 -17.57 -9.81 -10.77
N LEU A 418 -18.43 -9.26 -11.64
CA LEU A 418 -19.22 -8.06 -11.39
C LEU A 418 -20.60 -8.34 -10.76
N ALA A 419 -20.87 -9.59 -10.37
CA ALA A 419 -22.09 -9.91 -9.64
C ALA A 419 -22.14 -9.14 -8.30
N ASN A 420 -23.32 -8.61 -7.96
CA ASN A 420 -23.57 -7.84 -6.73
C ASN A 420 -22.79 -6.53 -6.59
N THR A 421 -22.34 -5.91 -7.69
CA THR A 421 -21.78 -4.56 -7.65
C THR A 421 -22.79 -3.51 -7.16
N ASN A 422 -22.26 -2.45 -6.54
CA ASN A 422 -23.01 -1.27 -6.08
C ASN A 422 -22.79 -0.05 -7.00
N SER A 423 -22.02 -0.18 -8.07
CA SER A 423 -21.81 0.86 -9.08
C SER A 423 -22.66 0.59 -10.32
N GLU A 424 -23.40 1.62 -10.77
CA GLU A 424 -24.23 1.53 -11.97
C GLU A 424 -23.39 1.21 -13.22
N HIS A 425 -22.19 1.78 -13.31
CA HIS A 425 -21.27 1.54 -14.44
C HIS A 425 -20.82 0.08 -14.50
N ASP A 426 -20.48 -0.50 -13.35
CA ASP A 426 -20.10 -1.91 -13.24
C ASP A 426 -21.28 -2.81 -13.59
N GLY A 427 -22.48 -2.41 -13.15
CA GLY A 427 -23.75 -3.03 -13.52
C GLY A 427 -23.95 -3.06 -15.03
N MET A 428 -23.67 -1.95 -15.72
CA MET A 428 -23.73 -1.91 -17.18
C MET A 428 -22.66 -2.80 -17.84
N CYS A 429 -21.45 -2.88 -17.28
CA CYS A 429 -20.43 -3.84 -17.72
C CYS A 429 -20.93 -5.30 -17.58
N ARG A 430 -21.59 -5.62 -16.46
CA ARG A 430 -22.23 -6.93 -16.24
C ARG A 430 -23.35 -7.20 -17.24
N VAL A 431 -24.22 -6.23 -17.49
CA VAL A 431 -25.31 -6.33 -18.47
C VAL A 431 -24.77 -6.63 -19.87
N ILE A 432 -23.70 -5.95 -20.30
CA ILE A 432 -23.03 -6.23 -21.58
C ILE A 432 -22.52 -7.67 -21.61
N ALA A 433 -21.85 -8.10 -20.54
CA ALA A 433 -21.30 -9.44 -20.43
C ALA A 433 -22.41 -10.51 -20.51
N LEU A 434 -23.55 -10.31 -19.83
CA LEU A 434 -24.70 -11.21 -19.91
C LEU A 434 -25.30 -11.25 -21.33
N MET A 435 -25.47 -10.10 -21.97
CA MET A 435 -25.95 -10.02 -23.36
C MET A 435 -25.02 -10.72 -24.37
N ASN A 436 -23.71 -10.59 -24.19
CA ASN A 436 -22.71 -11.17 -25.10
C ASN A 436 -22.40 -12.65 -24.81
N SER A 437 -22.79 -13.16 -23.63
CA SER A 437 -22.75 -14.59 -23.28
C SER A 437 -24.10 -15.31 -23.50
N GLY A 438 -25.10 -14.63 -24.05
CA GLY A 438 -26.40 -15.23 -24.39
C GLY A 438 -27.41 -15.30 -23.24
N GLN A 439 -27.09 -14.74 -22.07
CA GLN A 439 -27.92 -14.75 -20.86
C GLN A 439 -28.90 -13.57 -20.84
N ARG A 440 -29.77 -13.51 -21.86
CA ARG A 440 -30.64 -12.36 -22.14
C ARG A 440 -31.59 -12.01 -20.99
N ASP A 441 -32.28 -12.99 -20.43
CA ASP A 441 -33.29 -12.75 -19.39
C ASP A 441 -32.64 -12.19 -18.11
N GLU A 442 -31.45 -12.68 -17.77
CA GLU A 442 -30.69 -12.17 -16.65
C GLU A 442 -30.16 -10.76 -16.91
N ALA A 443 -29.71 -10.46 -18.14
CA ALA A 443 -29.31 -9.10 -18.52
C ALA A 443 -30.46 -8.09 -18.37
N ILE A 444 -31.68 -8.47 -18.78
CA ILE A 444 -32.89 -7.66 -18.62
C ILE A 444 -33.20 -7.45 -17.13
N ALA A 445 -33.12 -8.51 -16.32
CA ALA A 445 -33.35 -8.42 -14.88
C ALA A 445 -32.33 -7.49 -14.19
N GLU A 446 -31.04 -7.62 -14.53
CA GLU A 446 -29.96 -6.77 -14.02
C GLU A 446 -30.17 -5.30 -14.43
N PHE A 447 -30.47 -5.03 -15.71
CA PHE A 447 -30.75 -3.67 -16.16
C PHE A 447 -31.96 -3.07 -15.47
N ASN A 448 -33.05 -3.83 -15.31
CA ASN A 448 -34.26 -3.36 -14.64
C ASN A 448 -34.03 -3.06 -13.16
N ARG A 449 -33.16 -3.80 -12.48
CA ARG A 449 -32.72 -3.49 -11.11
C ARG A 449 -32.08 -2.09 -11.05
N TRP A 450 -31.15 -1.80 -11.96
CA TRP A 450 -30.50 -0.49 -12.04
C TRP A 450 -31.49 0.62 -12.42
N LYS A 451 -32.39 0.36 -13.37
CA LYS A 451 -33.42 1.31 -13.79
C LYS A 451 -34.42 1.61 -12.67
N ALA A 452 -34.72 0.65 -11.79
CA ALA A 452 -35.57 0.86 -10.62
C ALA A 452 -34.88 1.73 -9.57
N ALA A 453 -33.56 1.54 -9.34
CA ALA A 453 -32.77 2.36 -8.43
C ALA A 453 -32.54 3.78 -8.98
N ASN A 454 -32.33 3.91 -10.29
CA ASN A 454 -32.14 5.18 -10.99
C ASN A 454 -33.04 5.25 -12.24
N PRO A 455 -34.25 5.81 -12.12
CA PRO A 455 -35.15 5.99 -13.27
C PRO A 455 -34.57 6.88 -14.37
N ALA A 456 -33.55 7.70 -14.09
CA ALA A 456 -32.93 8.61 -15.05
C ALA A 456 -31.90 7.94 -15.96
N ILE A 457 -31.57 6.65 -15.79
CA ILE A 457 -30.60 5.93 -16.63
C ILE A 457 -30.96 6.06 -18.11
N LYS A 458 -29.99 6.53 -18.90
CA LYS A 458 -30.09 6.67 -20.36
C LYS A 458 -29.25 5.59 -21.02
N LEU A 459 -29.89 4.54 -21.55
CA LEU A 459 -29.18 3.44 -22.21
C LEU A 459 -28.35 3.91 -23.42
N ASP A 460 -28.82 4.94 -24.15
CA ASP A 460 -28.11 5.53 -25.28
C ASP A 460 -26.76 6.17 -24.91
N HIS A 461 -26.65 6.68 -23.68
CA HIS A 461 -25.37 7.19 -23.16
C HIS A 461 -24.33 6.07 -23.08
N TYR A 462 -24.71 4.93 -22.49
CA TYR A 462 -23.82 3.77 -22.36
C TYR A 462 -23.49 3.16 -23.71
N ILE A 463 -24.45 3.07 -24.64
CA ILE A 463 -24.20 2.63 -26.02
C ILE A 463 -23.09 3.46 -26.66
N GLU A 464 -23.15 4.79 -26.56
CA GLU A 464 -22.12 5.66 -27.13
C GLU A 464 -20.78 5.54 -26.39
N TYR A 465 -20.80 5.53 -25.05
CA TYR A 465 -19.60 5.40 -24.22
C TYR A 465 -18.79 4.14 -24.55
N PHE A 466 -19.46 2.97 -24.66
CA PHE A 466 -18.76 1.70 -24.85
C PHE A 466 -18.14 1.52 -26.25
N LYS A 467 -18.53 2.31 -27.26
CA LYS A 467 -17.87 2.32 -28.58
C LYS A 467 -16.39 2.67 -28.49
N GLY A 468 -16.04 3.56 -27.57
CA GLY A 468 -14.67 4.02 -27.32
C GLY A 468 -13.97 3.30 -26.17
N TYR A 469 -14.51 2.19 -25.67
CA TYR A 469 -14.02 1.55 -24.44
C TYR A 469 -12.59 0.98 -24.58
N HIS A 470 -12.17 0.62 -25.79
CA HIS A 470 -10.93 -0.10 -26.06
C HIS A 470 -10.26 0.43 -27.34
N ILE A 471 -8.93 0.32 -27.43
CA ILE A 471 -8.16 0.80 -28.60
C ILE A 471 -8.51 0.04 -29.89
N ASP A 472 -8.73 -1.28 -29.78
CA ASP A 472 -9.36 -2.08 -30.83
C ASP A 472 -10.85 -1.76 -30.88
N LYS A 473 -11.23 -1.03 -31.93
CA LYS A 473 -12.61 -0.61 -32.19
C LYS A 473 -13.58 -1.78 -32.32
N SER A 474 -13.12 -2.97 -32.70
CA SER A 474 -13.98 -4.14 -32.80
C SER A 474 -14.46 -4.62 -31.42
N VAL A 475 -13.64 -4.49 -30.38
CA VAL A 475 -14.04 -4.74 -28.99
C VAL A 475 -15.12 -3.74 -28.59
N GLY A 476 -14.88 -2.44 -28.77
CA GLY A 476 -15.87 -1.40 -28.42
C GLY A 476 -17.19 -1.54 -29.17
N ALA A 477 -17.14 -1.91 -30.46
CA ALA A 477 -18.34 -2.18 -31.26
C ALA A 477 -19.16 -3.36 -30.71
N GLU A 478 -18.50 -4.44 -30.29
CA GLU A 478 -19.16 -5.62 -29.71
C GLU A 478 -19.81 -5.31 -28.35
N LEU A 479 -19.15 -4.50 -27.51
CA LEU A 479 -19.73 -4.04 -26.23
C LEU A 479 -20.97 -3.16 -26.47
N SER A 480 -20.87 -2.22 -27.42
CA SER A 480 -21.99 -1.37 -27.82
C SER A 480 -23.15 -2.17 -28.41
N ASP A 481 -22.88 -3.20 -29.23
CA ASP A 481 -23.91 -4.05 -29.83
C ASP A 481 -24.71 -4.82 -28.78
N GLY A 482 -24.05 -5.31 -27.72
CA GLY A 482 -24.72 -5.97 -26.60
C GLY A 482 -25.82 -5.09 -25.97
N LEU A 483 -25.55 -3.79 -25.79
CA LEU A 483 -26.53 -2.82 -25.29
C LEU A 483 -27.62 -2.47 -26.31
N VAL A 484 -27.30 -2.44 -27.61
CA VAL A 484 -28.31 -2.25 -28.67
C VAL A 484 -29.30 -3.42 -28.68
N ARG A 485 -28.79 -4.66 -28.56
CA ARG A 485 -29.63 -5.86 -28.43
C ARG A 485 -30.48 -5.84 -27.16
N LEU A 486 -29.96 -5.34 -26.04
CA LEU A 486 -30.74 -5.13 -24.83
C LEU A 486 -31.86 -4.12 -25.06
N LYS A 487 -31.57 -2.97 -25.69
CA LYS A 487 -32.55 -1.93 -25.99
C LYS A 487 -33.72 -2.49 -26.84
N ALA A 488 -33.39 -3.28 -27.85
CA ALA A 488 -34.39 -3.97 -28.67
C ALA A 488 -35.20 -4.98 -27.83
N ALA A 489 -34.53 -5.72 -26.94
CA ALA A 489 -35.17 -6.70 -26.07
C ALA A 489 -36.14 -6.10 -25.03
N LEU A 490 -35.86 -4.90 -24.53
CA LEU A 490 -36.74 -4.17 -23.62
C LEU A 490 -37.97 -3.56 -24.32
N SER A 491 -37.92 -3.45 -25.65
CA SER A 491 -38.99 -2.85 -26.48
C SER A 491 -39.91 -3.90 -27.10
N ALA A 492 -39.54 -5.18 -26.99
CA ALA A 492 -40.29 -6.33 -27.51
C ALA A 492 -41.13 -6.94 -26.38
#